data_AF-A0A2E4JGY9-F1
#
_entry.id   AF-A0A2E4JGY9-F1
#
_cell.length_a   1.000
_cell.length_b   1.000
_cell.length_c   1.000
_cell.angle_alpha   90.00
_cell.angle_beta   90.00
_cell.angle_gamma   90.00
#
_symmetry.space_group_name_H-M   'P 1'
#
loop_
_entity.id
_entity.type
_entity.pdbx_description
1 polymer ?
#
loop_
_entity_poly.entity_id
_entity_poly.type
_entity_poly.pdbx_seq_one_letter_code
_entity_poly.pdbx_strand_id
1 'polypeptide(L)'
;MTQKKQGINFTIIPDEESHASRTYANFCAIAHTPFDVTLTFCEVMPLSQKDVEEAKSDRVVRAPVRAKIVLPMQFVPNLITTLQEHVRALSEQTVTQSPEKAKGPVH
;
A
#
# COMPACT_ATOMS: atom_id res chain seq x y z
N MET A 1 -38.98 26.30 -5.95
CA MET A 1 -37.75 26.84 -5.31
C MET A 1 -36.71 25.74 -5.29
N THR A 2 -35.72 25.80 -6.18
CA THR A 2 -34.69 24.76 -6.30
C THR A 2 -33.57 25.06 -5.30
N GLN A 3 -33.53 24.31 -4.20
CA GLN A 3 -32.41 24.38 -3.25
C GLN A 3 -31.13 23.92 -3.96
N LYS A 4 -30.27 24.88 -4.30
CA LYS A 4 -28.96 24.63 -4.89
C LYS A 4 -28.07 24.07 -3.76
N LYS A 5 -27.93 22.74 -3.69
CA LYS A 5 -26.96 22.09 -2.78
C LYS A 5 -25.58 22.63 -3.14
N GLN A 6 -25.03 23.51 -2.30
CA GLN A 6 -23.67 24.00 -2.47
C GLN A 6 -22.72 22.84 -2.15
N GLY A 7 -22.01 22.35 -3.16
CA GLY A 7 -20.89 21.44 -2.97
C GLY A 7 -19.74 22.22 -2.33
N ILE A 8 -19.34 21.80 -1.14
CA ILE A 8 -18.14 22.31 -0.47
C ILE A 8 -16.95 21.40 -0.80
N ASN A 9 -15.80 22.00 -1.08
CA ASN A 9 -14.53 21.27 -1.18
C ASN A 9 -14.03 21.00 0.24
N PHE A 10 -13.63 19.77 0.52
CA PHE A 10 -13.07 19.39 1.80
C PHE A 10 -11.83 18.53 1.61
N THR A 11 -10.86 18.69 2.50
CA THR A 11 -9.66 17.86 2.56
C THR A 11 -9.89 16.77 3.59
N ILE A 12 -9.77 15.51 3.19
CA ILE A 12 -9.81 14.38 4.10
C ILE A 12 -8.41 14.22 4.67
N ILE A 13 -8.27 14.31 5.99
CA ILE A 13 -7.04 14.00 6.71
C ILE A 13 -7.22 12.71 7.50
N PRO A 14 -6.20 11.84 7.60
CA PRO A 14 -6.25 10.68 8.48
C PRO A 14 -6.45 11.11 9.94
N ASP A 15 -7.29 10.38 10.68
CA ASP A 15 -7.40 10.49 12.13
C ASP A 15 -6.43 9.49 12.79
N GLU A 16 -5.26 9.97 13.18
CA GLU A 16 -4.21 9.16 13.81
C GLU A 16 -4.47 8.89 15.31
N GLU A 17 -5.44 9.59 15.93
CA GLU A 17 -5.84 9.35 17.34
C GLU A 17 -6.86 8.21 17.45
N SER A 18 -7.44 7.79 16.34
CA SER A 18 -8.27 6.59 16.25
C SER A 18 -7.48 5.35 16.70
N HIS A 19 -7.97 4.66 17.74
CA HIS A 19 -7.40 3.41 18.27
C HIS A 19 -7.54 2.19 17.32
N ALA A 20 -7.64 2.42 16.01
CA ALA A 20 -7.71 1.34 15.04
C ALA A 20 -6.44 0.49 15.09
N SER A 21 -6.60 -0.83 15.24
CA SER A 21 -5.47 -1.75 15.30
C SER A 21 -4.73 -1.80 13.96
N ARG A 22 -3.42 -1.57 13.97
CA ARG A 22 -2.56 -1.75 12.80
C ARG A 22 -2.63 -3.20 12.33
N THR A 23 -3.00 -3.41 11.07
CA THR A 23 -3.04 -4.74 10.44
C THR A 23 -1.85 -4.91 9.50
N TYR A 24 -1.03 -5.93 9.72
CA TYR A 24 0.01 -6.32 8.76
C TYR A 24 -0.63 -7.09 7.60
N ALA A 25 -0.48 -6.57 6.39
CA ALA A 25 -0.95 -7.23 5.18
C ALA A 25 -0.16 -6.73 3.96
N ASN A 26 -0.14 -7.54 2.92
CA ASN A 26 0.58 -7.30 1.67
C ASN A 26 -0.44 -7.12 0.55
N PHE A 27 -0.22 -6.15 -0.33
CA PHE A 27 -1.05 -6.00 -1.52
C PHE A 27 -0.92 -7.25 -2.39
N CYS A 28 -2.05 -7.88 -2.71
CA CYS A 28 -2.08 -9.15 -3.43
C CYS A 28 -2.78 -9.05 -4.78
N ALA A 29 -3.87 -8.29 -4.86
CA ALA A 29 -4.66 -8.22 -6.08
C ALA A 29 -5.47 -6.92 -6.19
N ILE A 30 -5.78 -6.56 -7.43
CA ILE A 30 -6.72 -5.49 -7.78
C ILE A 30 -7.84 -6.08 -8.64
N ALA A 31 -9.07 -5.71 -8.33
CA ALA A 31 -10.23 -5.92 -9.18
C ALA A 31 -10.92 -4.57 -9.41
N HIS A 32 -11.70 -4.44 -10.47
CA HIS A 32 -12.44 -3.21 -10.74
C HIS A 32 -13.80 -3.49 -11.37
N THR A 33 -14.70 -2.56 -11.12
CA THR A 33 -15.96 -2.39 -11.83
C THR A 33 -15.91 -1.03 -12.56
N PRO A 34 -16.92 -0.65 -13.35
CA PRO A 34 -17.00 0.70 -13.88
C PRO A 34 -17.08 1.81 -12.81
N PHE A 35 -17.42 1.46 -11.56
CA PHE A 35 -17.71 2.43 -10.50
C PHE A 35 -16.63 2.47 -9.41
N ASP A 36 -15.92 1.37 -9.19
CA ASP A 36 -14.93 1.24 -8.12
C ASP A 36 -13.76 0.30 -8.45
N VAL A 37 -12.72 0.41 -7.63
CA VAL A 37 -11.59 -0.51 -7.54
C VAL A 37 -11.61 -1.20 -6.19
N THR A 38 -11.37 -2.49 -6.15
CA THR A 38 -11.13 -3.27 -4.92
C THR A 38 -9.67 -3.68 -4.81
N LEU A 39 -8.98 -3.21 -3.77
CA LEU A 39 -7.64 -3.63 -3.39
C LEU A 39 -7.74 -4.76 -2.37
N THR A 40 -7.13 -5.91 -2.66
CA THR A 40 -7.10 -7.06 -1.74
C THR A 40 -5.73 -7.18 -1.10
N PHE A 41 -5.72 -7.23 0.23
CA PHE A 41 -4.52 -7.40 1.04
C PHE A 41 -4.55 -8.72 1.81
N CYS A 42 -3.47 -9.48 1.69
CA CYS A 42 -3.31 -10.79 2.33
C CYS A 42 -2.16 -10.77 3.33
N GLU A 43 -2.26 -11.54 4.39
CA GLU A 43 -1.10 -11.80 5.25
C GLU A 43 -0.25 -12.87 4.57
N VAL A 44 0.93 -12.46 4.10
CA VAL A 44 1.90 -13.35 3.45
C VAL A 44 3.03 -13.53 4.44
N MET A 45 3.09 -14.71 5.04
CA MET A 45 4.19 -15.15 5.89
C MET A 45 5.29 -15.77 5.01
N PRO A 46 6.56 -15.81 5.46
CA PRO A 46 7.57 -16.64 4.81
C PRO A 46 7.05 -18.07 4.64
N LEU A 47 7.19 -18.62 3.43
CA LEU A 47 6.68 -19.94 3.11
C LEU A 47 7.38 -21.01 3.95
N SER A 48 6.61 -21.93 4.52
CA SER A 48 7.18 -23.11 5.16
C SER A 48 7.67 -24.10 4.11
N GLN A 49 8.53 -25.05 4.53
CA GLN A 49 8.97 -26.14 3.66
C GLN A 49 7.78 -26.90 3.04
N LYS A 50 6.71 -27.08 3.83
CA LYS A 50 5.46 -27.73 3.43
C LYS A 50 4.72 -26.91 2.37
N ASP A 51 4.61 -25.59 2.54
CA ASP A 51 3.96 -24.71 1.55
C ASP A 51 4.71 -24.74 0.22
N VAL A 52 6.05 -24.77 0.28
CA VAL A 52 6.90 -24.90 -0.91
C VAL A 52 6.68 -26.24 -1.61
N GLU A 53 6.57 -27.34 -0.85
CA GLU A 53 6.31 -28.67 -1.41
C GLU A 53 4.92 -28.79 -2.04
N GLU A 54 3.88 -28.31 -1.37
CA GLU A 54 2.51 -28.28 -1.89
C GLU A 54 2.39 -27.41 -3.15
N ALA A 55 3.14 -26.30 -3.20
CA ALA A 55 3.21 -25.43 -4.37
C ALA A 55 4.04 -26.00 -5.54
N LYS A 56 4.75 -27.13 -5.40
CA LYS A 56 5.51 -27.73 -6.52
C LYS A 56 4.61 -28.21 -7.66
N SER A 57 3.39 -28.63 -7.34
CA SER A 57 2.41 -29.10 -8.33
C SER A 57 1.81 -27.92 -9.10
N ASP A 58 1.12 -27.03 -8.38
CA ASP A 58 0.22 -26.06 -9.00
C ASP A 58 0.79 -24.64 -9.00
N ARG A 59 1.95 -24.43 -8.37
CA ARG A 59 2.60 -23.12 -8.17
C ARG A 59 1.69 -22.07 -7.53
N VAL A 60 0.75 -22.51 -6.71
CA VAL A 60 -0.19 -21.64 -5.99
C VAL A 60 0.04 -21.76 -4.50
N VAL A 61 0.24 -20.62 -3.83
CA VAL A 61 0.19 -20.50 -2.37
C VAL A 61 -1.03 -19.67 -1.99
N ARG A 62 -1.81 -20.17 -1.04
CA ARG A 62 -3.01 -19.48 -0.53
C ARG A 62 -2.66 -18.72 0.73
N ALA A 63 -2.65 -17.39 0.64
CA ALA A 63 -2.49 -16.50 1.77
C ALA A 63 -3.86 -16.04 2.30
N PRO A 64 -4.08 -15.96 3.63
CA PRO A 64 -5.33 -15.47 4.19
C PRO A 64 -5.54 -13.98 3.89
N VAL A 65 -6.75 -13.63 3.42
CA VAL A 65 -7.14 -12.23 3.19
C VAL A 65 -7.33 -11.53 4.53
N ARG A 66 -6.68 -10.37 4.71
CA ARG A 66 -6.80 -9.54 5.91
C ARG A 66 -7.68 -8.32 5.70
N ALA A 67 -7.68 -7.76 4.49
CA ALA A 67 -8.53 -6.64 4.15
C ALA A 67 -8.91 -6.63 2.66
N LYS A 68 -10.10 -6.11 2.37
CA LYS A 68 -10.53 -5.70 1.03
C LYS A 68 -10.97 -4.24 1.12
N ILE A 69 -10.28 -3.37 0.41
CA ILE A 69 -10.55 -1.93 0.43
C ILE A 69 -11.18 -1.56 -0.91
N VAL A 70 -12.40 -1.03 -0.88
CA VAL A 70 -13.12 -0.55 -2.06
C VAL A 70 -12.96 0.96 -2.15
N LEU A 71 -12.54 1.44 -3.32
CA LEU A 71 -12.29 2.84 -3.61
C LEU A 71 -13.13 3.25 -4.82
N PRO A 72 -13.92 4.34 -4.75
CA PRO A 72 -14.59 4.86 -5.93
C PRO A 72 -13.58 5.26 -7.01
N MET A 73 -13.93 5.02 -8.28
CA MET A 73 -13.02 5.25 -9.41
C MET A 73 -12.40 6.66 -9.45
N GLN A 74 -13.15 7.67 -9.01
CA GLN A 74 -12.69 9.07 -8.97
C GLN A 74 -11.48 9.32 -8.04
N PHE A 75 -11.24 8.44 -7.05
CA PHE A 75 -10.12 8.58 -6.10
C PHE A 75 -8.87 7.81 -6.52
N VAL A 76 -9.00 6.91 -7.50
CA VAL A 76 -7.89 6.05 -7.94
C VAL A 76 -6.71 6.85 -8.52
N PRO A 77 -6.91 7.89 -9.35
CA PRO A 77 -5.78 8.68 -9.85
C PRO A 77 -4.97 9.33 -8.74
N ASN A 78 -5.64 9.91 -7.74
CA ASN A 78 -4.99 10.54 -6.60
C ASN A 78 -4.14 9.53 -5.80
N LEU A 79 -4.69 8.33 -5.54
CA LEU A 79 -3.95 7.26 -4.89
C LEU A 79 -2.65 6.91 -5.65
N ILE A 80 -2.73 6.76 -6.98
CA ILE A 80 -1.58 6.43 -7.82
C ILE A 80 -0.52 7.54 -7.73
N THR A 81 -0.93 8.80 -7.90
CA THR A 81 -0.01 9.94 -7.86
C THR A 81 0.69 10.03 -6.50
N THR A 82 -0.05 9.94 -5.39
CA THR A 82 0.55 10.00 -4.04
C THR A 82 1.51 8.84 -3.79
N LEU A 83 1.19 7.62 -4.24
CA LEU A 83 2.11 6.47 -4.12
C LEU A 83 3.39 6.67 -4.94
N GLN A 84 3.28 7.18 -6.17
CA GLN A 84 4.43 7.46 -7.03
C GLN A 84 5.35 8.54 -6.43
N GLU A 85 4.77 9.61 -5.90
CA GLU A 85 5.50 10.68 -5.20
C GLU A 85 6.22 10.14 -3.96
N HIS A 86 5.56 9.28 -3.19
CA HIS A 86 6.15 8.68 -2.00
C HIS A 86 7.36 7.79 -2.34
N VAL A 87 7.25 6.96 -3.39
CA VAL A 87 8.37 6.12 -3.87
C VAL A 87 9.57 6.97 -4.32
N ARG A 88 9.31 8.09 -5.01
CA ARG A 88 10.35 9.03 -5.41
C ARG A 88 11.05 9.62 -4.17
N ALA A 89 10.29 10.08 -3.18
CA ALA A 89 10.85 10.64 -1.95
C ALA A 89 11.69 9.61 -1.16
N LEU A 90 11.28 8.34 -1.09
CA LEU A 90 12.08 7.27 -0.49
C LEU A 90 13.41 7.05 -1.21
N SER A 91 13.39 7.09 -2.55
CA SER A 91 14.59 6.91 -3.36
C SER A 91 15.62 8.02 -3.10
N GLU A 92 15.15 9.27 -2.97
CA GLU A 92 15.99 10.43 -2.64
C GLU A 92 16.64 10.29 -1.24
N GLN A 93 15.95 9.68 -0.27
CA GLN A 93 16.48 9.40 1.08
C GLN A 93 17.55 8.30 1.10
N THR A 94 17.40 7.25 0.28
CA THR A 94 18.42 6.18 0.19
C THR A 94 19.75 6.68 -0.38
N VAL A 95 19.73 7.70 -1.24
CA VAL A 95 20.94 8.33 -1.79
C VAL A 95 21.65 9.16 -0.70
N THR A 96 20.92 9.78 0.23
CA THR A 96 21.52 10.57 1.33
C THR A 96 22.11 9.71 2.46
N GLN A 97 21.78 8.41 2.54
CA GLN A 97 22.36 7.45 3.49
C GLN A 97 23.54 6.64 2.93
N SER A 98 24.04 6.97 1.73
CA SER A 98 25.32 6.43 1.26
C SER A 98 26.46 7.01 2.13
N PRO A 99 27.37 6.19 2.69
CA PRO A 99 28.35 6.66 3.66
C PRO A 99 29.45 7.48 2.97
N GLU A 100 29.30 8.80 2.98
CA GLU A 100 30.46 9.68 2.80
C GLU A 100 31.38 9.57 4.03
N LYS A 101 32.65 9.23 3.74
CA LYS A 101 33.86 9.34 4.57
C LYS A 101 34.21 8.19 5.50
N ALA A 102 34.68 7.10 4.90
CA ALA A 102 35.89 6.43 5.41
C ALA A 102 37.12 7.32 5.14
N LYS A 103 37.31 8.39 5.93
CA LYS A 103 38.62 9.06 6.07
C LYS A 103 39.19 8.65 7.42
N GLY A 104 40.00 7.61 7.44
CA GLY A 104 40.90 7.34 8.56
C GLY A 104 42.26 8.01 8.31
N PRO A 105 42.84 8.69 9.31
CA PRO A 105 44.29 8.74 9.41
C PRO A 105 44.77 8.45 10.84
N VAL A 106 45.35 7.27 11.04
CA VAL A 106 46.33 6.90 12.09
C VAL A 106 46.82 5.48 11.70
N HIS A 107 48.08 5.18 11.39
CA HIS A 107 49.40 5.70 11.79
C HIS A 107 50.31 6.02 10.60
#